data_AF-A0A8T4EEZ6-F1
#
_entry.id   AF-A0A8T4EEZ6-F1
#
_cell.length_a   1.000
_cell.length_b   1.000
_cell.length_c   1.000
_cell.angle_alpha   90.00
_cell.angle_beta   90.00
_cell.angle_gamma   90.00
#
_symmetry.space_group_name_H-M   'P 1'
#
loop_
_entity.id
_entity.type
_entity.pdbx_description
1 polymer ?
#
loop_
_entity_poly.entity_id
_entity_poly.type
_entity_poly.pdbx_seq_one_letter_code
_entity_poly.pdbx_strand_id
1 'polypeptide(L)'
;MRICPSCGKANNPTRSHCVRCGKSLYSSTEEPTVKPAAPGNRIGSSEVKTPEKIPDQPIASKTDSTKVTTDDRWVRPSEVSPDRMRTTSSSKGKSEMEKAREAFAKAEEVGIQEEGEGIVETRMLRASEVRELMERIPTQSETPSPASSMGMEAKPTPSPPSIPNVRPRDTLTEETPMTHVIQRPIEQPPPVHSEVQEPTVSAKKVERVPDLPVPPVSRPGVKPQKVGSTPEPTIEELLATAERKIKDTSREKIDAVLTCITEPEDLQDHKIKDLISNLSSLHMELQQTTANQIAISSQFDARVRESHNKAEVKRIHYESVNEQMRLAKQEWDDAKAEFDTAEKRRKKEVSNIEDRVKNIQKNINKTEDAIQKRVRELDKVREKIAQLKSQEV
;
A
#
# COMPACT_ATOMS: atom_id res chain seq x y z
N MET A 1 -24.53 12.54 23.24
CA MET A 1 -25.32 11.37 22.80
C MET A 1 -26.50 11.88 21.99
N ARG A 2 -26.92 11.19 20.91
CA ARG A 2 -28.17 11.51 20.20
C ARG A 2 -29.25 10.48 20.54
N ILE A 3 -30.50 10.90 20.65
CA ILE A 3 -31.65 10.00 20.88
C ILE A 3 -32.39 9.83 19.55
N CYS A 4 -32.78 8.60 19.20
CA CYS A 4 -33.54 8.38 17.96
C CYS A 4 -35.00 8.85 18.11
N PRO A 5 -35.50 9.75 17.23
CA PRO A 5 -36.85 10.29 17.34
C PRO A 5 -37.97 9.25 17.12
N SER A 6 -37.68 8.12 16.46
CA SER A 6 -38.67 7.05 16.24
C SER A 6 -38.62 5.89 17.26
N CYS A 7 -37.62 5.80 18.13
CA CYS A 7 -37.54 4.65 19.07
C CYS A 7 -36.89 4.95 20.43
N GLY A 8 -36.64 6.22 20.77
CA GLY A 8 -36.17 6.66 22.09
C GLY A 8 -34.78 6.18 22.53
N LYS A 9 -34.08 5.35 21.74
CA LYS A 9 -32.79 4.77 22.16
C LYS A 9 -31.63 5.73 21.88
N ALA A 10 -30.75 5.88 22.87
CA ALA A 10 -29.50 6.62 22.74
C ALA A 10 -28.54 5.95 21.74
N ASN A 11 -27.84 6.77 20.97
CA ASN A 11 -26.90 6.38 19.93
C ASN A 11 -25.63 7.26 19.99
N ASN A 12 -24.51 6.72 19.50
CA ASN A 12 -23.25 7.44 19.35
C ASN A 12 -23.45 8.66 18.43
N PRO A 13 -23.05 9.88 18.82
CA PRO A 13 -23.30 11.11 18.05
C PRO A 13 -22.67 11.16 16.66
N THR A 14 -21.71 10.27 16.34
CA THR A 14 -21.09 10.18 15.01
C THR A 14 -21.89 9.36 13.99
N ARG A 15 -22.90 8.58 14.41
CA ARG A 15 -23.69 7.76 13.48
C ARG A 15 -24.80 8.57 12.81
N SER A 16 -24.90 8.42 11.49
CA SER A 16 -26.00 8.96 10.68
C SER A 16 -27.35 8.26 10.92
N HIS A 17 -27.34 6.98 11.32
CA HIS A 17 -28.52 6.13 11.42
C HIS A 17 -28.63 5.42 12.77
N CYS A 18 -29.87 5.16 13.23
CA CYS A 18 -30.15 4.52 14.50
C CYS A 18 -29.84 3.02 14.47
N VAL A 19 -29.03 2.55 15.43
CA VAL A 19 -28.61 1.14 15.55
C VAL A 19 -29.78 0.19 15.79
N ARG A 20 -30.93 0.64 16.33
CA ARG A 20 -32.09 -0.23 16.60
C ARG A 20 -33.14 -0.26 15.48
N CYS A 21 -33.29 0.80 14.68
CA CYS A 21 -34.41 0.93 13.73
C CYS A 21 -34.04 1.51 12.36
N GLY A 22 -32.76 1.67 12.05
CA GLY A 22 -32.26 2.10 10.73
C GLY A 22 -32.52 3.55 10.36
N LYS A 23 -33.56 4.20 10.90
CA LYS A 23 -33.92 5.60 10.58
C LYS A 23 -32.81 6.59 10.93
N SER A 24 -32.73 7.67 10.14
CA SER A 24 -31.75 8.74 10.33
C SER A 24 -31.82 9.36 11.74
N LEU A 25 -30.64 9.65 12.29
CA LEU A 25 -30.42 10.45 13.50
C LEU A 25 -30.15 11.94 13.19
N TYR A 26 -30.16 12.28 11.91
CA TYR A 26 -30.28 13.63 11.39
C TYR A 26 -31.71 13.71 10.84
N SER A 27 -32.62 14.27 11.62
CA SER A 27 -33.83 14.85 11.01
C SER A 27 -33.34 15.82 9.95
N SER A 28 -33.74 15.60 8.70
CA SER A 28 -33.66 16.62 7.68
C SER A 28 -34.53 17.77 8.17
N THR A 29 -33.90 18.80 8.72
CA THR A 29 -34.56 20.09 8.93
C THR A 29 -34.94 20.57 7.55
N GLU A 30 -36.20 20.41 7.20
CA GLU A 30 -36.75 20.95 5.96
C GLU A 30 -36.66 22.47 6.08
N GLU A 31 -35.61 23.05 5.48
CA GLU A 31 -35.54 24.50 5.32
C GLU A 31 -36.79 24.93 4.55
N PRO A 32 -37.66 25.77 5.14
CA PRO A 32 -38.91 26.15 4.50
C PRO A 32 -38.54 26.86 3.20
N THR A 33 -38.81 26.22 2.06
CA THR A 33 -38.30 26.64 0.76
C THR A 33 -39.06 27.87 0.29
N VAL A 34 -38.66 29.04 0.79
CA VAL A 34 -39.17 30.35 0.40
C VAL A 34 -38.82 30.56 -1.06
N LYS A 35 -39.79 30.31 -1.94
CA LYS A 35 -39.66 30.52 -3.40
C LYS A 35 -39.22 31.97 -3.67
N PRO A 36 -38.04 32.20 -4.27
CA PRO A 36 -37.67 33.53 -4.71
C PRO A 36 -38.62 33.98 -5.83
N ALA A 37 -39.30 35.11 -5.64
CA ALA A 37 -40.12 35.71 -6.69
C ALA A 37 -39.20 36.28 -7.77
N ALA A 38 -39.13 35.61 -8.93
CA ALA A 38 -38.28 36.05 -10.02
C ALA A 38 -38.88 37.30 -10.72
N PRO A 39 -38.13 38.42 -10.82
CA PRO A 39 -38.49 39.48 -11.75
C PRO A 39 -38.27 38.96 -13.18
N GLY A 40 -39.35 38.89 -13.96
CA GLY A 40 -39.29 38.31 -15.30
C GLY A 40 -38.50 39.18 -16.28
N ASN A 41 -37.80 38.54 -17.21
CA ASN A 41 -37.52 39.16 -18.50
C ASN A 41 -37.58 38.13 -19.63
N ARG A 42 -38.10 38.55 -20.79
CA ARG A 42 -38.21 37.71 -22.00
C ARG A 42 -36.85 37.61 -22.69
N ILE A 43 -36.61 36.50 -23.43
CA ILE A 43 -36.31 36.45 -24.88
C ILE A 43 -35.81 35.04 -25.26
N GLY A 44 -36.15 34.57 -26.46
CA GLY A 44 -35.35 33.57 -27.19
C GLY A 44 -35.73 32.10 -27.01
N SER A 45 -36.75 31.63 -27.72
CA SER A 45 -36.93 30.19 -27.98
C SER A 45 -35.84 29.66 -28.94
N SER A 46 -35.45 28.40 -28.79
CA SER A 46 -34.73 27.65 -29.83
C SER A 46 -35.07 26.16 -29.69
N GLU A 47 -36.08 25.74 -30.46
CA GLU A 47 -36.63 24.39 -30.47
C GLU A 47 -35.80 23.49 -31.40
N VAL A 48 -35.03 22.55 -30.84
CA VAL A 48 -34.19 21.63 -31.62
C VAL A 48 -34.93 20.31 -31.83
N LYS A 49 -35.37 20.08 -33.08
CA LYS A 49 -36.07 18.85 -33.49
C LYS A 49 -35.20 17.61 -33.35
N THR A 50 -35.77 16.54 -32.77
CA THR A 50 -35.25 15.18 -32.86
C THR A 50 -35.67 14.55 -34.21
N PRO A 51 -34.74 14.09 -35.07
CA PRO A 51 -35.07 13.32 -36.26
C PRO A 51 -35.14 11.81 -35.97
N GLU A 52 -35.92 11.14 -36.81
CA GLU A 52 -36.45 9.78 -36.64
C GLU A 52 -35.49 8.65 -37.04
N LYS A 53 -35.86 7.42 -36.65
CA LYS A 53 -35.13 6.14 -36.72
C LYS A 53 -35.20 5.48 -38.11
N ILE A 54 -34.09 4.89 -38.58
CA ILE A 54 -34.05 3.89 -39.67
C ILE A 54 -33.08 2.73 -39.27
N PRO A 55 -33.37 1.44 -39.56
CA PRO A 55 -32.54 0.28 -39.19
C PRO A 55 -31.65 -0.27 -40.34
N ASP A 56 -31.03 -1.44 -40.09
CA ASP A 56 -30.26 -2.31 -41.01
C ASP A 56 -28.87 -1.79 -41.47
N GLN A 57 -27.83 -2.61 -41.69
CA GLN A 57 -27.61 -4.08 -41.57
C GLN A 57 -26.11 -4.35 -41.25
N PRO A 58 -25.68 -5.59 -40.92
CA PRO A 58 -24.29 -5.88 -40.53
C PRO A 58 -23.37 -6.18 -41.73
N ILE A 59 -22.11 -5.73 -41.67
CA ILE A 59 -21.04 -6.09 -42.62
C ILE A 59 -19.84 -6.61 -41.83
N ALA A 60 -19.25 -7.72 -42.28
CA ALA A 60 -18.20 -8.43 -41.55
C ALA A 60 -16.83 -7.73 -41.62
N SER A 61 -16.20 -7.55 -40.46
CA SER A 61 -14.79 -7.14 -40.35
C SER A 61 -13.86 -8.33 -40.63
N LYS A 62 -12.89 -8.14 -41.54
CA LYS A 62 -11.85 -9.14 -41.83
C LYS A 62 -10.73 -9.09 -40.78
N THR A 63 -10.09 -10.23 -40.56
CA THR A 63 -8.92 -10.40 -39.69
C THR A 63 -7.62 -10.20 -40.44
N ASP A 64 -6.93 -9.08 -40.20
CA ASP A 64 -5.55 -8.86 -40.64
C ASP A 64 -4.57 -9.17 -39.50
N SER A 65 -3.91 -10.34 -39.57
CA SER A 65 -2.92 -10.76 -38.56
C SER A 65 -1.54 -10.15 -38.86
N THR A 66 -1.29 -8.92 -38.41
CA THR A 66 0.03 -8.30 -38.50
C THR A 66 1.03 -8.98 -37.56
N LYS A 67 1.86 -9.88 -38.09
CA LYS A 67 2.98 -10.47 -37.34
C LYS A 67 3.96 -9.37 -36.93
N VAL A 68 4.29 -9.32 -35.64
CA VAL A 68 5.30 -8.41 -35.10
C VAL A 68 6.67 -9.08 -35.18
N THR A 69 7.47 -8.72 -36.19
CA THR A 69 8.89 -9.08 -36.29
C THR A 69 9.74 -7.97 -35.69
N THR A 70 10.32 -8.22 -34.52
CA THR A 70 11.18 -7.29 -33.78
C THR A 70 12.62 -7.30 -34.31
N ASP A 71 12.83 -6.75 -35.50
CA ASP A 71 14.17 -6.34 -35.96
C ASP A 71 14.52 -4.98 -35.34
N ASP A 72 15.06 -5.01 -34.12
CA ASP A 72 15.22 -3.83 -33.25
C ASP A 72 16.38 -2.91 -33.69
N ARG A 73 16.20 -2.23 -34.83
CA ARG A 73 17.10 -1.17 -35.28
C ARG A 73 16.81 0.13 -34.53
N TRP A 74 17.85 0.75 -33.99
CA TRP A 74 17.80 2.06 -33.35
C TRP A 74 17.53 3.18 -34.37
N VAL A 75 16.24 3.39 -34.69
CA VAL A 75 15.75 4.47 -35.58
C VAL A 75 16.08 5.83 -34.97
N ARG A 76 16.63 6.75 -35.78
CA ARG A 76 16.93 8.11 -35.30
C ARG A 76 15.64 8.93 -35.17
N PRO A 77 15.52 9.84 -34.19
CA PRO A 77 14.28 10.63 -33.99
C PRO A 77 13.80 11.43 -35.21
N SER A 78 14.69 11.73 -36.17
CA SER A 78 14.39 12.40 -37.44
C SER A 78 13.77 11.50 -38.52
N GLU A 79 13.86 10.17 -38.38
CA GLU A 79 13.35 9.19 -39.35
C GLU A 79 11.92 8.75 -39.01
N VAL A 80 11.44 9.06 -37.80
CA VAL A 80 10.05 8.86 -37.40
C VAL A 80 9.18 9.92 -38.08
N SER A 81 8.44 9.51 -39.13
CA SER A 81 7.56 10.42 -39.87
C SER A 81 6.54 11.09 -38.93
N PRO A 82 6.41 12.43 -38.91
CA PRO A 82 5.58 13.15 -37.94
C PRO A 82 4.07 12.86 -38.08
N ASP A 83 3.66 12.31 -39.23
CA ASP A 83 2.29 11.87 -39.52
C ASP A 83 1.82 10.67 -38.67
N ARG A 84 2.73 10.06 -37.88
CA ARG A 84 2.37 9.04 -36.87
C ARG A 84 1.98 9.60 -35.51
N MET A 85 1.67 10.90 -35.40
CA MET A 85 0.94 11.44 -34.25
C MET A 85 -0.35 10.64 -34.05
N ARG A 86 -0.54 10.10 -32.85
CA ARG A 86 -1.68 9.22 -32.50
C ARG A 86 -3.00 9.86 -32.91
N THR A 87 -3.61 9.34 -33.98
CA THR A 87 -5.04 9.47 -34.23
C THR A 87 -5.78 8.69 -33.15
N THR A 88 -5.97 9.30 -31.98
CA THR A 88 -6.86 8.82 -30.94
C THR A 88 -8.29 8.90 -31.47
N SER A 89 -8.69 7.86 -32.19
CA SER A 89 -10.01 7.72 -32.82
C SER A 89 -11.08 8.07 -31.80
N SER A 90 -11.75 9.21 -32.01
CA SER A 90 -12.67 9.77 -31.03
C SER A 90 -13.88 8.84 -30.89
N SER A 91 -13.83 8.00 -29.86
CA SER A 91 -14.78 6.92 -29.59
C SER A 91 -16.11 7.50 -29.08
N LYS A 92 -16.83 8.14 -30.00
CA LYS A 92 -17.95 9.05 -29.76
C LYS A 92 -19.20 8.29 -29.29
N GLY A 93 -19.25 7.96 -28.00
CA GLY A 93 -20.41 7.34 -27.36
C GLY A 93 -20.08 6.56 -26.09
N LYS A 94 -18.90 5.91 -26.01
CA LYS A 94 -18.55 5.04 -24.86
C LYS A 94 -18.22 5.84 -23.60
N SER A 95 -18.86 5.47 -22.50
CA SER A 95 -18.61 6.04 -21.17
C SER A 95 -17.18 5.73 -20.69
N GLU A 96 -16.60 6.56 -19.83
CA GLU A 96 -15.29 6.29 -19.24
C GLU A 96 -15.27 4.97 -18.45
N MET A 97 -16.37 4.65 -17.75
CA MET A 97 -16.53 3.35 -17.07
C MET A 97 -16.62 2.17 -18.05
N GLU A 98 -17.14 2.41 -19.26
CA GLU A 98 -17.27 1.38 -20.31
C GLU A 98 -15.91 1.11 -20.96
N LYS A 99 -15.12 2.17 -21.23
CA LYS A 99 -13.72 2.06 -21.66
C LYS A 99 -12.87 1.31 -20.64
N ALA A 100 -13.08 1.55 -19.35
CA ALA A 100 -12.39 0.80 -18.29
C ALA A 100 -12.74 -0.69 -18.36
N ARG A 101 -14.02 -1.05 -18.47
CA ARG A 101 -14.45 -2.46 -18.63
C ARG A 101 -13.88 -3.11 -19.90
N GLU A 102 -13.88 -2.40 -21.02
CA GLU A 102 -13.31 -2.87 -22.28
C GLU A 102 -11.78 -3.06 -22.20
N ALA A 103 -11.07 -2.20 -21.47
CA ALA A 103 -9.65 -2.36 -21.19
C ALA A 103 -9.35 -3.55 -20.27
N PHE A 104 -10.14 -3.77 -19.21
CA PHE A 104 -9.99 -4.93 -18.33
C PHE A 104 -10.32 -6.24 -19.05
N ALA A 105 -11.44 -6.33 -19.76
CA ALA A 105 -11.81 -7.52 -20.54
C ALA A 105 -10.77 -7.85 -21.60
N LYS A 106 -10.14 -6.84 -22.22
CA LYS A 106 -9.06 -7.05 -23.18
C LYS A 106 -7.72 -7.46 -22.53
N ALA A 107 -7.47 -7.06 -21.29
CA ALA A 107 -6.31 -7.56 -20.53
C ALA A 107 -6.52 -9.01 -20.04
N GLU A 108 -7.78 -9.42 -19.82
CA GLU A 108 -8.17 -10.79 -19.50
C GLU A 108 -8.15 -11.70 -20.75
N GLU A 109 -8.58 -11.19 -21.91
CA GLU A 109 -8.50 -11.88 -23.21
C GLU A 109 -7.05 -12.01 -23.72
N VAL A 110 -6.23 -10.97 -23.58
CA VAL A 110 -4.76 -11.04 -23.77
C VAL A 110 -4.11 -11.51 -22.46
N GLY A 111 -4.68 -12.55 -21.86
CA GLY A 111 -4.27 -13.09 -20.59
C GLY A 111 -2.79 -13.46 -20.61
N ILE A 112 -2.05 -12.98 -19.60
CA ILE A 112 -0.64 -13.31 -19.45
C ILE A 112 -0.57 -14.81 -19.12
N GLN A 113 -0.20 -15.60 -20.12
CA GLN A 113 0.04 -17.03 -19.98
C GLN A 113 1.32 -17.19 -19.14
N GLU A 114 1.15 -17.37 -17.82
CA GLU A 114 2.23 -17.53 -16.84
C GLU A 114 2.95 -18.89 -16.97
N GLU A 115 3.44 -19.19 -18.17
CA GLU A 115 4.46 -20.21 -18.43
C GLU A 115 5.84 -19.69 -17.97
N GLY A 116 5.93 -19.41 -16.67
CA GLY A 116 7.10 -18.89 -15.99
C GLY A 116 7.19 -19.46 -14.58
N GLU A 117 7.95 -20.55 -14.42
CA GLU A 117 8.26 -21.09 -13.10
C GLU A 117 8.96 -20.04 -12.24
N GLY A 118 8.38 -19.73 -11.08
CA GLY A 118 9.02 -18.85 -10.10
C GLY A 118 8.80 -17.35 -10.29
N ILE A 119 7.55 -16.91 -10.48
CA ILE A 119 7.17 -15.57 -10.00
C ILE A 119 7.46 -15.54 -8.49
N VAL A 120 8.51 -14.82 -8.10
CA VAL A 120 8.87 -14.60 -6.71
C VAL A 120 7.80 -13.70 -6.11
N GLU A 121 6.83 -14.32 -5.43
CA GLU A 121 5.75 -13.64 -4.71
C GLU A 121 6.33 -12.49 -3.88
N THR A 122 5.95 -11.24 -4.16
CA THR A 122 6.45 -10.04 -3.45
C THR A 122 5.83 -9.91 -2.05
N ARG A 123 5.73 -11.03 -1.35
CA ARG A 123 5.47 -11.12 0.08
C ARG A 123 6.62 -10.43 0.79
N MET A 124 6.31 -9.43 1.61
CA MET A 124 7.30 -8.85 2.51
C MET A 124 7.90 -9.96 3.38
N LEU A 125 9.19 -10.23 3.20
CA LEU A 125 9.93 -11.23 3.96
C LEU A 125 9.71 -11.00 5.46
N ARG A 126 9.33 -12.05 6.18
CA ARG A 126 9.25 -11.98 7.65
C ARG A 126 10.65 -11.74 8.21
N ALA A 127 10.73 -11.09 9.36
CA ALA A 127 12.02 -10.83 10.02
C ALA A 127 12.83 -12.12 10.33
N SER A 128 12.17 -13.28 10.41
CA SER A 128 12.80 -14.61 10.45
C SER A 128 13.50 -14.99 9.14
N GLU A 129 12.83 -14.80 8.01
CA GLU A 129 13.32 -15.12 6.67
C GLU A 129 14.50 -14.21 6.28
N VAL A 130 14.45 -12.93 6.68
CA VAL A 130 15.58 -11.97 6.52
C VAL A 130 16.81 -12.39 7.34
N ARG A 131 16.63 -12.93 8.56
CA ARG A 131 17.75 -13.42 9.38
C ARG A 131 18.39 -14.65 8.73
N GLU A 132 17.60 -15.63 8.30
CA GLU A 132 18.13 -16.82 7.62
C GLU A 132 18.88 -16.46 6.33
N LEU A 133 18.39 -15.47 5.56
CA LEU A 133 19.06 -15.00 4.35
C LEU A 133 20.44 -14.37 4.63
N MET A 134 20.58 -13.65 5.75
CA MET A 134 21.87 -13.09 6.20
C MET A 134 22.81 -14.19 6.73
N GLU A 135 22.27 -15.18 7.43
CA GLU A 135 23.00 -16.31 8.02
C GLU A 135 23.48 -17.33 6.97
N ARG A 136 22.82 -17.38 5.80
CA ARG A 136 23.24 -18.16 4.62
C ARG A 136 24.31 -17.47 3.76
N ILE A 137 24.77 -16.26 4.07
CA ILE A 137 25.95 -15.69 3.40
C ILE A 137 27.19 -16.35 4.03
N PRO A 138 27.94 -17.22 3.31
CA PRO A 138 29.15 -17.79 3.86
C PRO A 138 30.15 -16.67 4.14
N THR A 139 30.57 -16.53 5.39
CA THR A 139 31.62 -15.59 5.78
C THR A 139 32.90 -15.92 5.01
N GLN A 140 33.22 -15.06 4.04
CA GLN A 140 34.33 -15.28 3.13
C GLN A 140 35.65 -15.32 3.94
N SER A 141 36.33 -16.47 3.89
CA SER A 141 37.44 -16.80 4.78
C SER A 141 38.56 -15.76 4.73
N GLU A 142 39.02 -15.33 5.91
CA GLU A 142 40.00 -14.25 6.06
C GLU A 142 41.32 -14.51 5.32
N THR A 143 41.84 -13.48 4.65
CA THR A 143 43.16 -13.50 4.00
C THR A 143 44.27 -13.60 5.04
N PRO A 144 45.20 -14.57 4.95
CA PRO A 144 46.26 -14.73 5.96
C PRO A 144 47.29 -13.59 5.89
N SER A 145 47.62 -13.01 7.05
CA SER A 145 48.70 -12.03 7.23
C SER A 145 49.88 -12.67 7.98
N PRO A 146 51.15 -12.33 7.70
CA PRO A 146 52.27 -13.20 8.05
C PRO A 146 52.82 -13.03 9.48
N ALA A 147 53.16 -14.19 10.06
CA ALA A 147 54.20 -14.48 11.05
C ALA A 147 54.70 -13.36 11.99
N SER A 148 54.48 -13.55 13.29
CA SER A 148 55.46 -13.24 14.34
C SER A 148 55.39 -14.28 15.45
N SER A 149 56.45 -14.40 16.25
CA SER A 149 56.87 -15.64 16.89
C SER A 149 56.89 -15.62 18.43
N MET A 150 57.09 -16.81 19.03
CA MET A 150 57.34 -17.11 20.45
C MET A 150 56.06 -17.17 21.32
N GLY A 151 55.86 -18.17 22.18
CA GLY A 151 56.58 -19.45 22.34
C GLY A 151 56.30 -20.16 23.68
N MET A 152 56.52 -21.49 23.74
CA MET A 152 56.51 -22.36 24.95
C MET A 152 55.08 -22.58 25.56
N GLU A 153 54.72 -23.70 26.22
CA GLU A 153 55.43 -24.96 26.51
C GLU A 153 54.48 -26.20 26.62
N ALA A 154 55.08 -27.37 26.89
CA ALA A 154 54.61 -28.74 27.22
C ALA A 154 53.27 -28.93 28.02
N LYS A 155 52.61 -30.12 28.13
CA LYS A 155 52.90 -31.58 27.89
C LYS A 155 51.57 -32.42 27.69
N PRO A 156 51.46 -33.79 27.75
CA PRO A 156 50.64 -34.53 26.74
C PRO A 156 49.68 -35.67 27.23
N THR A 157 49.11 -36.42 26.25
CA THR A 157 48.59 -37.84 26.31
C THR A 157 47.32 -38.17 27.13
N PRO A 158 46.60 -39.30 26.86
CA PRO A 158 46.63 -40.24 25.72
C PRO A 158 45.24 -40.60 25.08
N SER A 159 45.25 -41.48 24.07
CA SER A 159 44.11 -42.19 23.40
C SER A 159 44.55 -43.66 23.11
N PRO A 160 43.87 -44.55 22.33
CA PRO A 160 42.50 -44.64 21.78
C PRO A 160 41.69 -45.70 22.59
N PRO A 161 40.98 -46.78 22.11
CA PRO A 161 40.59 -47.28 20.74
C PRO A 161 39.46 -46.44 20.08
N SER A 162 38.93 -46.68 18.85
CA SER A 162 39.10 -47.68 17.76
C SER A 162 38.21 -48.95 17.72
N ILE A 163 37.14 -48.91 16.90
CA ILE A 163 36.64 -49.99 15.99
C ILE A 163 36.07 -49.29 14.72
N PRO A 164 36.23 -49.82 13.47
CA PRO A 164 35.79 -49.15 12.23
C PRO A 164 34.56 -49.78 11.55
N ASN A 165 33.94 -49.10 10.56
CA ASN A 165 33.53 -49.77 9.31
C ASN A 165 33.15 -48.88 8.10
N VAL A 166 33.46 -49.41 6.90
CA VAL A 166 32.72 -49.38 5.61
C VAL A 166 32.26 -48.03 4.99
N ARG A 167 32.82 -47.76 3.79
CA ARG A 167 32.22 -46.95 2.70
C ARG A 167 31.15 -47.78 1.95
N PRO A 168 30.16 -47.16 1.32
CA PRO A 168 30.21 -47.16 -0.16
C PRO A 168 30.63 -45.82 -0.79
N ARG A 169 30.86 -45.88 -2.09
CA ARG A 169 31.25 -44.78 -2.99
C ARG A 169 30.36 -44.90 -4.21
N ASP A 170 29.74 -43.81 -4.63
CA ASP A 170 29.31 -43.64 -6.03
C ASP A 170 29.38 -42.16 -6.43
N THR A 171 29.37 -41.91 -7.74
CA THR A 171 29.78 -40.63 -8.35
C THR A 171 28.84 -40.18 -9.45
N LEU A 172 28.38 -38.93 -9.36
CA LEU A 172 27.95 -37.99 -10.41
C LEU A 172 27.93 -36.62 -9.70
N THR A 173 28.59 -35.53 -10.13
CA THR A 173 28.99 -35.03 -11.46
C THR A 173 27.83 -34.50 -12.28
N GLU A 174 27.44 -33.26 -11.97
CA GLU A 174 26.77 -32.35 -12.90
C GLU A 174 27.34 -30.93 -12.67
N GLU A 175 27.48 -30.14 -13.73
CA GLU A 175 28.36 -28.96 -13.75
C GLU A 175 27.63 -27.65 -13.45
N THR A 176 28.27 -26.75 -12.68
CA THR A 176 27.71 -25.42 -12.38
C THR A 176 28.13 -24.40 -13.45
N PRO A 177 27.20 -23.81 -14.23
CA PRO A 177 27.54 -22.76 -15.19
C PRO A 177 27.89 -21.45 -14.44
N MET A 178 29.10 -20.94 -14.66
CA MET A 178 29.54 -19.66 -14.09
C MET A 178 28.97 -18.47 -14.88
N THR A 179 27.91 -17.84 -14.35
CA THR A 179 27.42 -16.56 -14.88
C THR A 179 28.32 -15.41 -14.44
N HIS A 180 29.17 -14.91 -15.35
CA HIS A 180 30.02 -13.75 -15.09
C HIS A 180 29.21 -12.47 -14.86
N VAL A 181 29.09 -12.03 -13.61
CA VAL A 181 28.54 -10.71 -13.26
C VAL A 181 29.57 -9.63 -13.61
N ILE A 182 29.30 -8.88 -14.67
CA ILE A 182 30.12 -7.73 -15.07
C ILE A 182 29.92 -6.61 -14.04
N GLN A 183 30.91 -6.43 -13.17
CA GLN A 183 30.97 -5.26 -12.28
C GLN A 183 31.12 -3.99 -13.12
N ARG A 184 30.08 -3.15 -13.17
CA ARG A 184 30.23 -1.76 -13.63
C ARG A 184 30.87 -0.94 -12.50
N PRO A 185 31.97 -0.21 -12.74
CA PRO A 185 32.44 0.80 -11.80
C PRO A 185 31.33 1.83 -11.55
N ILE A 186 31.02 2.09 -10.29
CA ILE A 186 30.16 3.22 -9.91
C ILE A 186 31.10 4.42 -9.76
N GLU A 187 31.09 5.33 -10.74
CA GLU A 187 31.75 6.62 -10.60
C GLU A 187 31.09 7.40 -9.44
N GLN A 188 31.88 7.71 -8.41
CA GLN A 188 31.47 8.68 -7.42
C GLN A 188 31.50 10.08 -8.06
N PRO A 189 30.38 10.84 -8.07
CA PRO A 189 30.44 12.24 -8.46
C PRO A 189 31.30 13.01 -7.43
N PRO A 190 32.17 13.95 -7.88
CA PRO A 190 33.06 14.66 -6.98
C PRO A 190 32.29 15.59 -6.03
N PRO A 191 32.83 15.86 -4.81
CA PRO A 191 32.19 16.77 -3.86
C PRO A 191 32.22 18.21 -4.40
N VAL A 192 31.08 18.70 -4.85
CA VAL A 192 30.93 20.08 -5.32
C VAL A 192 30.90 21.03 -4.10
N HIS A 193 32.08 21.55 -3.75
CA HIS A 193 32.22 22.67 -2.81
C HIS A 193 31.71 23.97 -3.46
N SER A 194 30.39 24.13 -3.52
CA SER A 194 29.76 25.42 -3.82
C SER A 194 29.76 26.32 -2.58
N GLU A 195 30.85 27.03 -2.35
CA GLU A 195 30.90 28.16 -1.42
C GLU A 195 30.06 29.32 -1.97
N VAL A 196 28.75 29.26 -1.75
CA VAL A 196 27.83 30.36 -2.09
C VAL A 196 27.94 31.43 -1.00
N GLN A 197 28.68 32.49 -1.29
CA GLN A 197 28.77 33.65 -0.42
C GLN A 197 27.40 34.35 -0.32
N GLU A 198 26.81 34.34 0.88
CA GLU A 198 25.58 35.10 1.15
C GLU A 198 25.85 36.61 1.04
N PRO A 199 25.08 37.37 0.25
CA PRO A 199 25.19 38.83 0.25
C PRO A 199 24.70 39.38 1.60
N THR A 200 25.58 40.04 2.34
CA THR A 200 25.28 40.60 3.68
C THR A 200 24.27 41.75 3.60
N VAL A 201 22.97 41.45 3.63
CA VAL A 201 21.91 42.47 3.56
C VAL A 201 21.60 43.04 4.95
N SER A 202 22.15 44.23 5.20
CA SER A 202 21.93 45.15 6.33
C SER A 202 20.71 44.87 7.24
N ALA A 203 20.98 44.81 8.55
CA ALA A 203 19.99 44.52 9.58
C ALA A 203 18.76 45.44 9.52
N LYS A 204 17.58 44.83 9.36
CA LYS A 204 16.29 45.48 9.61
C LYS A 204 15.56 44.72 10.71
N LYS A 205 15.16 45.43 11.76
CA LYS A 205 14.50 44.91 12.96
C LYS A 205 13.17 44.23 12.60
N VAL A 206 13.21 42.92 12.35
CA VAL A 206 12.01 42.07 12.27
C VAL A 206 11.56 41.77 13.69
N GLU A 207 10.26 41.95 13.93
CA GLU A 207 9.67 41.71 15.24
C GLU A 207 9.61 40.21 15.53
N ARG A 208 9.98 39.82 16.76
CA ARG A 208 10.10 38.42 17.16
C ARG A 208 8.70 37.80 17.28
N VAL A 209 8.20 37.20 16.20
CA VAL A 209 7.02 36.32 16.25
C VAL A 209 7.27 35.29 17.35
N PRO A 210 6.36 35.14 18.33
CA PRO A 210 6.56 34.18 19.42
C PRO A 210 6.65 32.76 18.87
N ASP A 211 7.55 31.96 19.44
CA ASP A 211 7.51 30.51 19.30
C ASP A 211 6.14 30.00 19.77
N LEU A 212 5.28 29.64 18.82
CA LEU A 212 4.09 28.85 19.14
C LEU A 212 4.60 27.48 19.58
N PRO A 213 4.37 27.07 20.84
CA PRO A 213 4.89 25.81 21.31
C PRO A 213 4.25 24.68 20.50
N VAL A 214 5.07 23.92 19.78
CA VAL A 214 4.64 22.67 19.13
C VAL A 214 3.95 21.84 20.21
N PRO A 215 2.63 21.58 20.11
CA PRO A 215 1.93 20.88 21.16
C PRO A 215 2.56 19.48 21.25
N PRO A 216 3.09 19.07 22.42
CA PRO A 216 3.68 17.75 22.55
C PRO A 216 2.59 16.74 22.20
N VAL A 217 2.80 15.98 21.12
CA VAL A 217 1.84 15.00 20.59
C VAL A 217 1.74 13.86 21.60
N SER A 218 0.95 14.15 22.63
CA SER A 218 0.73 13.35 23.79
C SER A 218 -0.24 12.24 23.41
N ARG A 219 0.24 11.32 22.56
CA ARG A 219 -0.37 10.00 22.39
C ARG A 219 -0.71 9.53 23.79
N PRO A 220 -1.99 9.36 24.16
CA PRO A 220 -2.35 8.97 25.50
C PRO A 220 -1.57 7.72 25.86
N GLY A 221 -0.75 7.82 26.89
CA GLY A 221 0.05 6.70 27.39
C GLY A 221 -0.89 5.67 28.01
N VAL A 222 -1.57 4.89 27.16
CA VAL A 222 -2.36 3.73 27.53
C VAL A 222 -1.35 2.72 28.07
N LYS A 223 -1.00 2.90 29.35
CA LYS A 223 -0.30 1.90 30.15
C LYS A 223 -1.07 0.61 29.91
N PRO A 224 -0.47 -0.45 29.33
CA PRO A 224 -1.20 -1.65 29.02
C PRO A 224 -1.81 -2.14 30.32
N GLN A 225 -3.15 -2.10 30.43
CA GLN A 225 -3.81 -2.64 31.59
C GLN A 225 -3.40 -4.10 31.67
N LYS A 226 -2.73 -4.46 32.77
CA LYS A 226 -2.34 -5.83 33.06
C LYS A 226 -3.60 -6.57 33.48
N VAL A 227 -4.50 -6.78 32.51
CA VAL A 227 -5.70 -7.59 32.63
C VAL A 227 -5.24 -8.92 33.21
N GLY A 228 -5.82 -9.29 34.35
CA GLY A 228 -5.51 -10.57 34.98
C GLY A 228 -6.06 -11.67 34.11
N SER A 229 -5.24 -12.16 33.17
CA SER A 229 -5.50 -13.38 32.41
C SER A 229 -5.44 -14.56 33.37
N THR A 230 -6.53 -14.79 34.11
CA THR A 230 -6.89 -16.12 34.58
C THR A 230 -6.76 -17.05 33.39
N PRO A 231 -5.94 -18.12 33.45
CA PRO A 231 -5.74 -18.99 32.31
C PRO A 231 -7.09 -19.58 31.89
N GLU A 232 -7.45 -19.39 30.61
CA GLU A 232 -8.59 -20.09 30.02
C GLU A 232 -8.28 -21.60 30.10
N PRO A 233 -9.15 -22.42 30.71
CA PRO A 233 -8.86 -23.83 30.96
C PRO A 233 -8.57 -24.54 29.64
N THR A 234 -7.50 -25.33 29.61
CA THR A 234 -7.01 -25.94 28.37
C THR A 234 -8.06 -26.91 27.84
N ILE A 235 -8.20 -27.02 26.51
CA ILE A 235 -9.17 -27.94 25.87
C ILE A 235 -9.05 -29.37 26.41
N GLU A 236 -7.83 -29.82 26.69
CA GLU A 236 -7.48 -31.11 27.29
C GLU A 236 -8.06 -31.29 28.71
N GLU A 237 -8.10 -30.22 29.53
CA GLU A 237 -8.65 -30.22 30.88
C GLU A 237 -10.20 -30.30 30.86
N LEU A 238 -10.82 -29.61 29.91
CA LEU A 238 -12.26 -29.68 29.67
C LEU A 238 -12.68 -31.08 29.18
N LEU A 239 -11.93 -31.66 28.24
CA LEU A 239 -12.12 -33.04 27.77
C LEU A 239 -11.96 -34.05 28.91
N ALA A 240 -10.86 -33.98 29.66
CA ALA A 240 -10.60 -34.89 30.79
C ALA A 240 -11.64 -34.77 31.92
N THR A 241 -12.27 -33.59 32.08
CA THR A 241 -13.36 -33.38 33.04
C THR A 241 -14.67 -33.98 32.54
N ALA A 242 -14.99 -33.81 31.24
CA ALA A 242 -16.17 -34.41 30.63
C ALA A 242 -16.11 -35.95 30.64
N GLU A 243 -14.96 -36.54 30.30
CA GLU A 243 -14.77 -37.99 30.29
C GLU A 243 -15.04 -38.66 31.63
N ARG A 244 -14.54 -38.09 32.74
CA ARG A 244 -14.77 -38.63 34.10
C ARG A 244 -16.27 -38.68 34.39
N LYS A 245 -16.95 -37.56 34.21
CA LYS A 245 -18.39 -37.42 34.45
C LYS A 245 -19.23 -38.41 33.64
N ILE A 246 -18.83 -38.72 32.40
CA ILE A 246 -19.52 -39.72 31.57
C ILE A 246 -19.28 -41.14 32.11
N LYS A 247 -18.03 -41.48 32.47
CA LYS A 247 -17.66 -42.79 33.06
C LYS A 247 -18.45 -43.04 34.35
N ASP A 248 -18.51 -42.06 35.24
CA ASP A 248 -19.21 -42.15 36.52
C ASP A 248 -20.71 -42.40 36.33
N THR A 249 -21.40 -41.55 35.56
CA THR A 249 -22.84 -41.73 35.24
C THR A 249 -23.15 -42.99 34.43
N SER A 250 -22.18 -43.52 33.67
CA SER A 250 -22.34 -44.79 32.96
C SER A 250 -22.32 -45.98 33.93
N ARG A 251 -21.42 -45.94 34.92
CA ARG A 251 -21.30 -46.97 35.94
C ARG A 251 -22.52 -47.00 36.86
N GLU A 252 -22.95 -45.85 37.36
CA GLU A 252 -24.13 -45.68 38.23
C GLU A 252 -25.39 -46.35 37.64
N LYS A 253 -25.57 -46.31 36.32
CA LYS A 253 -26.71 -46.91 35.62
C LYS A 253 -26.64 -48.42 35.52
N ILE A 254 -25.46 -48.99 35.31
CA ILE A 254 -25.26 -50.45 35.28
C ILE A 254 -25.39 -51.01 36.69
N ASP A 255 -24.74 -50.37 37.67
CA ASP A 255 -24.83 -50.73 39.09
C ASP A 255 -26.29 -50.67 39.59
N ALA A 256 -27.08 -49.67 39.16
CA ALA A 256 -28.51 -49.59 39.48
C ALA A 256 -29.32 -50.76 38.89
N VAL A 257 -29.08 -51.17 37.64
CA VAL A 257 -29.75 -52.34 37.03
C VAL A 257 -29.38 -53.63 37.76
N LEU A 258 -28.12 -53.78 38.18
CA LEU A 258 -27.69 -54.91 39.00
C LEU A 258 -28.39 -54.95 40.37
N THR A 259 -28.64 -53.80 41.02
CA THR A 259 -29.40 -53.76 42.29
C THR A 259 -30.88 -54.12 42.17
N CYS A 260 -31.44 -54.21 40.96
CA CYS A 260 -32.80 -54.69 40.75
C CYS A 260 -32.92 -56.23 40.69
N ILE A 261 -31.80 -56.96 40.66
CA ILE A 261 -31.77 -58.44 40.61
C ILE A 261 -31.60 -58.94 42.05
N THR A 262 -32.70 -59.39 42.68
CA THR A 262 -32.71 -59.75 44.11
C THR A 262 -32.16 -61.15 44.40
N GLU A 263 -32.41 -62.12 43.51
CA GLU A 263 -31.96 -63.50 43.69
C GLU A 263 -30.60 -63.73 43.03
N PRO A 264 -29.59 -64.29 43.73
CA PRO A 264 -28.26 -64.53 43.17
C PRO A 264 -28.24 -65.61 42.08
N GLU A 265 -29.27 -66.46 42.00
CA GLU A 265 -29.49 -67.43 40.94
C GLU A 265 -29.83 -66.78 39.59
N ASP A 266 -30.56 -65.66 39.58
CA ASP A 266 -30.90 -64.94 38.34
C ASP A 266 -29.66 -64.32 37.68
N LEU A 267 -28.66 -63.92 38.48
CA LEU A 267 -27.34 -63.53 38.00
C LEU A 267 -26.57 -64.69 37.33
N GLN A 268 -27.06 -65.93 37.41
CA GLN A 268 -26.50 -67.07 36.67
C GLN A 268 -27.16 -67.34 35.32
N ASP A 269 -28.37 -66.83 35.05
CA ASP A 269 -29.06 -67.03 33.76
C ASP A 269 -28.26 -66.44 32.59
N HIS A 270 -28.21 -67.19 31.48
CA HIS A 270 -27.42 -66.82 30.31
C HIS A 270 -27.93 -65.54 29.64
N LYS A 271 -29.26 -65.35 29.55
CA LYS A 271 -29.87 -64.18 28.90
C LYS A 271 -29.69 -62.94 29.76
N ILE A 272 -29.76 -63.06 31.08
CA ILE A 272 -29.46 -61.95 31.99
C ILE A 272 -27.99 -61.53 31.84
N LYS A 273 -27.04 -62.48 31.76
CA LYS A 273 -25.63 -62.19 31.44
C LYS A 273 -25.45 -61.52 30.07
N ASP A 274 -26.11 -62.03 29.03
CA ASP A 274 -26.06 -61.45 27.67
C ASP A 274 -26.59 -60.01 27.66
N LEU A 275 -27.71 -59.75 28.35
CA LEU A 275 -28.32 -58.43 28.44
C LEU A 275 -27.44 -57.44 29.22
N ILE A 276 -26.82 -57.86 30.33
CA ILE A 276 -25.86 -57.03 31.08
C ILE A 276 -24.61 -56.74 30.25
N SER A 277 -24.12 -57.73 29.48
CA SER A 277 -22.98 -57.55 28.57
C SER A 277 -23.30 -56.56 27.44
N ASN A 278 -24.45 -56.73 26.78
CA ASN A 278 -24.93 -55.83 25.73
C ASN A 278 -25.18 -54.41 26.26
N LEU A 279 -25.83 -54.26 27.42
CA LEU A 279 -26.02 -52.98 28.08
C LEU A 279 -24.68 -52.29 28.37
N SER A 280 -23.68 -53.04 28.85
CA SER A 280 -22.33 -52.53 29.08
C SER A 280 -21.65 -52.10 27.78
N SER A 281 -21.83 -52.85 26.69
CA SER A 281 -21.31 -52.50 25.35
C SER A 281 -21.93 -51.20 24.81
N LEU A 282 -23.26 -51.08 24.86
CA LEU A 282 -23.99 -49.87 24.45
C LEU A 282 -23.60 -48.65 25.29
N HIS A 283 -23.31 -48.86 26.59
CA HIS A 283 -22.79 -47.82 27.46
C HIS A 283 -21.38 -47.33 27.07
N MET A 284 -20.48 -48.25 26.70
CA MET A 284 -19.16 -47.90 26.17
C MET A 284 -19.24 -47.19 24.81
N GLU A 285 -20.10 -47.65 23.90
CA GLU A 285 -20.33 -47.03 22.60
C GLU A 285 -20.90 -45.62 22.71
N LEU A 286 -21.88 -45.41 23.63
CA LEU A 286 -22.43 -44.09 23.93
C LEU A 286 -21.37 -43.15 24.51
N GLN A 287 -20.52 -43.64 25.42
CA GLN A 287 -19.40 -42.86 25.96
C GLN A 287 -18.40 -42.48 24.87
N GLN A 288 -17.99 -43.43 24.02
CA GLN A 288 -17.05 -43.19 22.92
C GLN A 288 -17.61 -42.20 21.90
N THR A 289 -18.89 -42.35 21.54
CA THR A 289 -19.59 -41.43 20.62
C THR A 289 -19.69 -40.03 21.20
N THR A 290 -19.96 -39.90 22.50
CA THR A 290 -20.01 -38.61 23.21
C THR A 290 -18.63 -37.95 23.27
N ALA A 291 -17.57 -38.70 23.57
CA ALA A 291 -16.19 -38.21 23.56
C ALA A 291 -15.78 -37.72 22.16
N ASN A 292 -16.08 -38.51 21.11
CA ASN A 292 -15.86 -38.14 19.72
C ASN A 292 -16.62 -36.85 19.35
N GLN A 293 -17.88 -36.70 19.77
CA GLN A 293 -18.68 -35.50 19.51
C GLN A 293 -18.05 -34.25 20.15
N ILE A 294 -17.60 -34.33 21.41
CA ILE A 294 -16.97 -33.20 22.12
C ILE A 294 -15.63 -32.84 21.45
N ALA A 295 -14.81 -33.84 21.09
CA ALA A 295 -13.54 -33.62 20.40
C ALA A 295 -13.73 -32.95 19.01
N ILE A 296 -14.72 -33.41 18.24
CA ILE A 296 -15.07 -32.83 16.94
C ILE A 296 -15.59 -31.40 17.10
N SER A 297 -16.49 -31.13 18.04
CA SER A 297 -16.97 -29.76 18.32
C SER A 297 -15.79 -28.85 18.66
N SER A 298 -14.95 -29.25 19.61
CA SER A 298 -13.79 -28.46 20.04
C SER A 298 -12.82 -28.17 18.91
N GLN A 299 -12.60 -29.11 17.99
CA GLN A 299 -11.79 -28.89 16.78
C GLN A 299 -12.44 -27.86 15.83
N PHE A 300 -13.75 -27.90 15.63
CA PHE A 300 -14.45 -26.89 14.83
C PHE A 300 -14.46 -25.52 15.51
N ASP A 301 -14.73 -25.45 16.82
CA ASP A 301 -14.69 -24.21 17.61
C ASP A 301 -13.30 -23.56 17.58
N ALA A 302 -12.23 -24.36 17.65
CA ALA A 302 -10.85 -23.89 17.47
C ALA A 302 -10.61 -23.33 16.06
N ARG A 303 -11.05 -24.02 15.00
CA ARG A 303 -10.94 -23.55 13.60
C ARG A 303 -11.75 -22.29 13.34
N VAL A 304 -12.92 -22.15 13.96
CA VAL A 304 -13.76 -20.93 13.89
C VAL A 304 -13.07 -19.76 14.57
N ARG A 305 -12.52 -19.94 15.79
CA ARG A 305 -11.72 -18.91 16.48
C ARG A 305 -10.49 -18.51 15.68
N GLU A 306 -9.76 -19.48 15.12
CA GLU A 306 -8.59 -19.20 14.27
C GLU A 306 -8.96 -18.41 13.00
N SER A 307 -10.05 -18.81 12.32
CA SER A 307 -10.53 -18.15 11.11
C SER A 307 -11.03 -16.72 11.39
N HIS A 308 -11.75 -16.53 12.49
CA HIS A 308 -12.18 -15.21 12.96
C HIS A 308 -10.97 -14.30 13.24
N ASN A 309 -9.95 -14.81 13.95
CA ASN A 309 -8.74 -14.04 14.25
C ASN A 309 -7.95 -13.69 12.97
N LYS A 310 -7.86 -14.61 12.01
CA LYS A 310 -7.27 -14.36 10.67
C LYS A 310 -8.04 -13.28 9.91
N ALA A 311 -9.37 -13.27 9.97
CA ALA A 311 -10.20 -12.25 9.33
C ALA A 311 -10.06 -10.87 10.00
N GLU A 312 -10.04 -10.82 11.33
CA GLU A 312 -9.90 -9.59 12.11
C GLU A 312 -8.53 -8.93 11.93
N VAL A 313 -7.44 -9.71 11.92
CA VAL A 313 -6.10 -9.21 11.59
C VAL A 313 -6.04 -8.64 10.17
N LYS A 314 -6.68 -9.29 9.19
CA LYS A 314 -6.80 -8.76 7.82
C LYS A 314 -7.62 -7.47 7.76
N ARG A 315 -8.72 -7.35 8.51
CA ARG A 315 -9.53 -6.13 8.62
C ARG A 315 -8.72 -4.95 9.16
N ILE A 316 -8.00 -5.17 10.27
CA ILE A 316 -7.14 -4.15 10.89
C ILE A 316 -6.01 -3.72 9.94
N HIS A 317 -5.40 -4.66 9.22
CA HIS A 317 -4.37 -4.34 8.22
C HIS A 317 -4.93 -3.51 7.05
N TYR A 318 -6.09 -3.90 6.50
CA TYR A 318 -6.77 -3.13 5.45
C TYR A 318 -7.10 -1.69 5.90
N GLU A 319 -7.63 -1.52 7.11
CA GLU A 319 -7.94 -0.20 7.68
C GLU A 319 -6.66 0.65 7.85
N SER A 320 -5.55 0.06 8.27
CA SER A 320 -4.24 0.73 8.37
C SER A 320 -3.71 1.18 7.01
N VAL A 321 -3.81 0.34 5.98
CA VAL A 321 -3.35 0.68 4.61
C VAL A 321 -4.23 1.76 3.98
N ASN A 322 -5.55 1.69 4.20
CA ASN A 322 -6.48 2.70 3.71
C ASN A 322 -6.27 4.08 4.37
N GLU A 323 -5.95 4.13 5.67
CA GLU A 323 -5.60 5.39 6.34
C GLU A 323 -4.23 5.94 5.88
N GLN A 324 -3.24 5.08 5.64
CA GLN A 324 -1.97 5.48 5.03
C GLN A 324 -2.17 6.08 3.63
N MET A 325 -3.01 5.46 2.80
CA MET A 325 -3.37 5.97 1.48
C MET A 325 -4.12 7.33 1.56
N ARG A 326 -4.98 7.50 2.58
CA ARG A 326 -5.67 8.78 2.84
C ARG A 326 -4.70 9.89 3.22
N LEU A 327 -3.71 9.60 4.07
CA LEU A 327 -2.67 10.54 4.49
C LEU A 327 -1.74 10.91 3.33
N ALA A 328 -1.20 9.93 2.61
CA ALA A 328 -0.32 10.17 1.46
C ALA A 328 -1.01 10.98 0.35
N LYS A 329 -2.32 10.79 0.14
CA LYS A 329 -3.10 11.64 -0.77
C LYS A 329 -3.19 13.09 -0.25
N GLN A 330 -3.47 13.27 1.04
CA GLN A 330 -3.56 14.60 1.64
C GLN A 330 -2.23 15.35 1.53
N GLU A 331 -1.11 14.70 1.84
CA GLU A 331 0.24 15.24 1.69
C GLU A 331 0.55 15.65 0.24
N TRP A 332 0.07 14.89 -0.76
CA TRP A 332 0.19 15.25 -2.18
C TRP A 332 -0.69 16.44 -2.58
N ASP A 333 -1.94 16.49 -2.13
CA ASP A 333 -2.86 17.62 -2.38
C ASP A 333 -2.30 18.93 -1.74
N ASP A 334 -1.74 18.85 -0.51
CA ASP A 334 -1.12 19.97 0.21
C ASP A 334 0.18 20.44 -0.48
N ALA A 335 1.11 19.53 -0.79
CA ALA A 335 2.37 19.86 -1.49
C ALA A 335 2.14 20.44 -2.89
N LYS A 336 1.10 19.97 -3.58
CA LYS A 336 0.66 20.54 -4.86
C LYS A 336 0.13 21.96 -4.70
N ALA A 337 -0.64 22.25 -3.65
CA ALA A 337 -1.14 23.60 -3.37
C ALA A 337 0.00 24.58 -3.04
N GLU A 338 1.06 24.12 -2.37
CA GLU A 338 2.28 24.89 -2.15
C GLU A 338 3.02 25.16 -3.47
N PHE A 339 3.26 24.14 -4.30
CA PHE A 339 3.87 24.30 -5.63
C PHE A 339 3.13 25.32 -6.50
N ASP A 340 1.80 25.18 -6.59
CA ASP A 340 0.90 26.09 -7.30
C ASP A 340 1.07 27.54 -6.81
N THR A 341 1.28 27.73 -5.51
CA THR A 341 1.45 29.05 -4.87
C THR A 341 2.84 29.62 -5.15
N ALA A 342 3.88 28.79 -5.09
CA ALA A 342 5.25 29.15 -5.44
C ALA A 342 5.39 29.54 -6.93
N GLU A 343 4.74 28.81 -7.84
CA GLU A 343 4.75 29.17 -9.26
C GLU A 343 3.99 30.47 -9.52
N LYS A 344 2.81 30.66 -8.91
CA LYS A 344 2.05 31.93 -8.99
C LYS A 344 2.87 33.11 -8.45
N ARG A 345 3.71 32.90 -7.44
CA ARG A 345 4.65 33.90 -6.92
C ARG A 345 5.79 34.18 -7.92
N ARG A 346 6.50 33.15 -8.36
CA ARG A 346 7.58 33.23 -9.38
C ARG A 346 7.12 33.99 -10.61
N LYS A 347 5.94 33.67 -11.14
CA LYS A 347 5.37 34.33 -12.33
C LYS A 347 5.12 35.82 -12.15
N LYS A 348 4.67 36.25 -10.96
CA LYS A 348 4.51 37.68 -10.61
C LYS A 348 5.85 38.40 -10.48
N GLU A 349 6.83 37.77 -9.83
CA GLU A 349 8.17 38.34 -9.63
C GLU A 349 8.92 38.49 -10.96
N VAL A 350 8.85 37.48 -11.84
CA VAL A 350 9.38 37.55 -13.22
C VAL A 350 8.73 38.65 -14.03
N SER A 351 7.38 38.74 -14.06
CA SER A 351 6.67 39.80 -14.81
C SER A 351 7.08 41.21 -14.34
N ASN A 352 7.24 41.41 -13.03
CA ASN A 352 7.69 42.69 -12.46
C ASN A 352 9.13 43.03 -12.86
N ILE A 353 10.03 42.03 -12.88
CA ILE A 353 11.42 42.21 -13.36
C ILE A 353 11.42 42.53 -14.85
N GLU A 354 10.66 41.82 -15.69
CA GLU A 354 10.53 42.12 -17.11
C GLU A 354 10.05 43.55 -17.38
N ASP A 355 9.04 44.03 -16.66
CA ASP A 355 8.49 45.37 -16.86
C ASP A 355 9.46 46.46 -16.38
N ARG A 356 10.25 46.18 -15.34
CA ARG A 356 11.40 47.02 -14.95
C ARG A 356 12.47 47.04 -16.03
N VAL A 357 12.82 45.92 -16.65
CA VAL A 357 13.78 45.84 -17.77
C VAL A 357 13.25 46.61 -18.99
N LYS A 358 11.99 46.43 -19.38
CA LYS A 358 11.32 47.19 -20.45
C LYS A 358 11.35 48.70 -20.19
N ASN A 359 11.20 49.14 -18.93
CA ASN A 359 11.28 50.54 -18.55
C ASN A 359 12.72 51.10 -18.57
N ILE A 360 13.70 50.32 -18.09
CA ILE A 360 15.13 50.67 -18.16
C ILE A 360 15.56 50.82 -19.62
N GLN A 361 15.22 49.87 -20.49
CA GLN A 361 15.53 49.93 -21.92
C GLN A 361 14.92 51.18 -22.58
N LYS A 362 13.65 51.49 -22.30
CA LYS A 362 13.00 52.73 -22.78
C LYS A 362 13.71 54.01 -22.33
N ASN A 363 14.39 53.99 -21.19
CA ASN A 363 15.15 55.15 -20.72
C ASN A 363 16.56 55.20 -21.32
N ILE A 364 17.22 54.05 -21.51
CA ILE A 364 18.49 53.94 -22.27
C ILE A 364 18.30 54.52 -23.67
N ASN A 365 17.33 54.03 -24.45
CA ASN A 365 17.07 54.51 -25.81
C ASN A 365 16.82 56.03 -25.86
N LYS A 366 16.04 56.60 -24.93
CA LYS A 366 15.83 58.06 -24.84
C LYS A 366 17.12 58.84 -24.58
N THR A 367 18.00 58.30 -23.73
CA THR A 367 19.29 58.91 -23.43
C THR A 367 20.24 58.81 -24.63
N GLU A 368 20.24 57.69 -25.34
CA GLU A 368 20.97 57.52 -26.60
C GLU A 368 20.48 58.49 -27.68
N ASP A 369 19.17 58.62 -27.89
CA ASP A 369 18.56 59.60 -28.80
C ASP A 369 18.99 61.05 -28.47
N ALA A 370 18.99 61.40 -27.17
CA ALA A 370 19.43 62.70 -26.69
C ALA A 370 20.94 62.95 -26.92
N ILE A 371 21.78 61.94 -26.69
CA ILE A 371 23.22 62.00 -26.99
C ILE A 371 23.45 62.13 -28.50
N GLN A 372 22.81 61.31 -29.33
CA GLN A 372 22.89 61.39 -30.79
C GLN A 372 22.40 62.74 -31.33
N LYS A 373 21.36 63.33 -30.72
CA LYS A 373 20.93 64.70 -31.05
C LYS A 373 22.03 65.70 -30.68
N ARG A 374 22.61 65.61 -29.47
CA ARG A 374 23.63 66.56 -29.01
C ARG A 374 24.95 66.46 -29.80
N VAL A 375 25.35 65.28 -30.23
CA VAL A 375 26.49 65.08 -31.14
C VAL A 375 26.24 65.81 -32.47
N ARG A 376 25.08 65.57 -33.10
CA ARG A 376 24.67 66.26 -34.34
C ARG A 376 24.54 67.79 -34.20
N GLU A 377 24.27 68.32 -33.00
CA GLU A 377 24.34 69.76 -32.73
C GLU A 377 25.79 70.27 -32.66
N LEU A 378 26.67 69.54 -31.97
CA LEU A 378 28.08 69.91 -31.82
C LEU A 378 28.84 69.84 -33.16
N ASP A 379 28.53 68.87 -34.01
CA ASP A 379 29.16 68.74 -35.33
C ASP A 379 28.78 69.89 -36.26
N LYS A 380 27.52 70.36 -36.23
CA LYS A 380 27.10 71.59 -36.93
C LYS A 380 27.78 72.85 -36.40
N VAL A 381 28.19 72.88 -35.13
CA VAL A 381 28.99 73.99 -34.56
C VAL A 381 30.44 73.89 -35.02
N ARG A 382 31.04 72.69 -35.03
CA ARG A 382 32.40 72.43 -35.57
C ARG A 382 32.50 72.83 -37.04
N GLU A 383 31.51 72.43 -37.85
CA GLU A 383 31.41 72.77 -39.27
C GLU A 383 31.37 74.29 -39.50
N LYS A 384 30.53 75.03 -38.76
CA LYS A 384 30.48 76.50 -38.83
C LYS A 384 31.80 77.17 -38.42
N ILE A 385 32.48 76.65 -37.40
CA ILE A 385 33.80 77.15 -36.99
C ILE A 385 34.85 76.90 -38.09
N ALA A 386 34.79 75.77 -38.79
CA ALA A 386 35.66 75.50 -39.93
C ALA A 386 35.35 76.43 -41.12
N GLN A 387 34.07 76.65 -41.44
CA GLN A 387 33.64 77.58 -42.49
C GLN A 387 34.11 79.01 -42.23
N LEU A 388 33.97 79.52 -40.99
CA LEU A 388 34.45 80.84 -40.61
C LEU A 388 35.97 80.96 -40.75
N LYS A 389 36.73 79.97 -40.27
CA LYS A 389 38.19 79.92 -40.44
C LYS A 389 38.63 79.89 -41.91
N SER A 390 37.84 79.29 -42.80
CA SER A 390 38.09 79.33 -44.26
C SER A 390 37.68 80.63 -44.94
N GLN A 391 37.17 81.62 -44.20
CA GLN A 391 36.90 82.98 -44.68
C GLN A 391 37.88 84.03 -44.11
N GLU A 392 38.76 83.62 -43.17
CA GLU A 392 39.82 84.45 -42.58
C GLU A 392 41.19 84.26 -43.29
N VAL A 393 41.22 83.53 -44.42
CA VAL A 393 42.40 83.16 -45.21
C VAL A 393 42.18 83.52 -46.69
#